data_AF-S9VQB1-F1
#
_entry.id   AF-S9VQB1-F1
#
_cell.length_a   1.000
_cell.length_b   1.000
_cell.length_c   1.000
_cell.angle_alpha   90.00
_cell.angle_beta   90.00
_cell.angle_gamma   90.00
#
_symmetry.space_group_name_H-M   'P 1'
#
loop_
_entity.id
_entity.type
_entity.pdbx_description
1 polymer ?
#
loop_
_entity_poly.entity_id
_entity_poly.type
_entity_poly.pdbx_seq_one_letter_code
_entity_poly.pdbx_strand_id
1 'polypeptide(L)'
;MRRSIRLTSTSRLPCTFQPKRLYSLASESLNKNPEKPKEGRLARVFKDPAEKSWKDLTAPQKAYRTSANFGNLSIIVFGGGVFGLIVYALVTSLWSGEAHYGDEAFDLLRSNAECQYVFGEEMKAIGAASHPLRRTHGILTSRVWDHKGIEHLVIQFHLIGNGHKGHVFGRLANTGKDYTWEYLYVDVHDYGNIILFDKTRSIKRQNKNLGLWGSLKNISWGK
;
A
#
# COMPACT_ATOMS: atom_id res chain seq x y z
N MET A 1 -14.60 20.53 -43.51
CA MET A 1 -15.55 19.41 -43.67
C MET A 1 -16.08 19.00 -42.29
N ARG A 2 -17.27 19.48 -41.89
CA ARG A 2 -17.90 19.15 -40.61
C ARG A 2 -18.78 17.90 -40.78
N ARG A 3 -18.41 16.78 -40.17
CA ARG A 3 -19.24 15.56 -40.14
C ARG A 3 -20.15 15.61 -38.92
N SER A 4 -21.42 15.90 -39.18
CA SER A 4 -22.54 15.81 -38.24
C SER A 4 -22.89 14.33 -38.03
N ILE A 5 -22.80 13.86 -36.78
CA ILE A 5 -23.23 12.52 -36.39
C ILE A 5 -24.67 12.66 -35.88
N ARG A 6 -25.62 12.07 -36.61
CA ARG A 6 -27.04 12.00 -36.21
C ARG A 6 -27.21 10.85 -35.22
N LEU A 7 -27.64 11.18 -34.00
CA LEU A 7 -28.05 10.22 -32.99
C LEU A 7 -29.44 9.67 -33.38
N THR A 8 -29.53 8.39 -33.70
CA THR A 8 -30.80 7.69 -33.94
C THR A 8 -31.47 7.39 -32.60
N SER A 9 -32.57 8.10 -32.36
CA SER A 9 -33.53 7.91 -31.28
C SER A 9 -34.20 6.54 -31.40
N THR A 10 -33.88 5.63 -30.48
CA THR A 10 -34.60 4.35 -30.34
C THR A 10 -35.88 4.59 -29.55
N SER A 11 -37.02 4.40 -30.22
CA SER A 11 -38.36 4.47 -29.67
C SER A 11 -38.54 3.49 -28.50
N ARG A 12 -38.85 4.04 -27.32
CA ARG A 12 -39.30 3.29 -26.15
C ARG A 12 -40.71 2.77 -26.42
N LEU A 13 -40.89 1.45 -26.45
CA LEU A 13 -42.21 0.84 -26.40
C LEU A 13 -42.68 0.81 -24.93
N PRO A 14 -43.80 1.43 -24.56
CA PRO A 14 -44.40 1.19 -23.25
C PRO A 14 -45.05 -0.19 -23.29
N CYS A 15 -44.36 -1.18 -22.72
CA CYS A 15 -44.97 -2.47 -22.40
C CYS A 15 -45.91 -2.26 -21.21
N THR A 16 -47.14 -1.80 -21.46
CA THR A 16 -48.23 -1.84 -20.48
C THR A 16 -48.82 -3.24 -20.50
N PHE A 17 -48.18 -4.16 -19.79
CA PHE A 17 -48.76 -5.45 -19.47
C PHE A 17 -49.90 -5.22 -18.45
N GLN A 18 -51.10 -4.97 -18.96
CA GLN A 18 -52.32 -4.93 -18.15
C GLN A 18 -52.67 -6.37 -17.77
N PRO A 19 -52.62 -6.77 -16.49
CA PRO A 19 -53.13 -8.07 -16.09
C PRO A 19 -54.65 -8.08 -16.30
N LYS A 20 -55.11 -8.83 -17.30
CA LYS A 20 -56.53 -9.14 -17.49
C LYS A 20 -56.97 -9.98 -16.29
N ARG A 21 -57.58 -9.31 -15.32
CA ARG A 21 -58.12 -9.89 -14.09
C ARG A 21 -59.35 -10.72 -14.48
N LEU A 22 -59.12 -12.00 -14.77
CA LEU A 22 -60.18 -13.00 -14.98
C LEU A 22 -60.75 -13.38 -13.61
N TYR A 23 -61.74 -12.65 -13.14
CA TYR A 23 -62.68 -13.17 -12.15
C TYR A 23 -63.97 -13.53 -12.87
N SER A 24 -64.11 -14.82 -13.17
CA SER A 24 -65.39 -15.39 -13.51
C SER A 24 -65.44 -16.80 -12.93
N LEU A 25 -66.53 -17.07 -12.22
CA LEU A 25 -66.96 -18.37 -11.69
C LEU A 25 -66.31 -18.81 -10.36
N ALA A 26 -66.53 -18.02 -9.30
CA ALA A 26 -66.37 -18.50 -7.91
C ALA A 26 -67.37 -17.86 -6.93
N SER A 27 -68.51 -17.32 -7.40
CA SER A 27 -69.56 -16.79 -6.52
C SER A 27 -70.51 -17.87 -5.98
N GLU A 28 -70.32 -19.14 -6.35
CA GLU A 28 -71.21 -20.26 -5.98
C GLU A 28 -70.64 -21.18 -4.88
N SER A 29 -69.60 -20.74 -4.15
CA SER A 29 -69.08 -21.47 -2.98
C SER A 29 -69.09 -20.65 -1.68
N LEU A 30 -69.85 -19.56 -1.64
CA LEU A 30 -69.95 -18.61 -0.51
C LEU A 30 -70.66 -19.17 0.74
N ASN A 31 -70.87 -20.48 0.82
CA ASN A 31 -71.45 -21.14 1.99
C ASN A 31 -70.64 -22.37 2.46
N LYS A 32 -69.31 -22.27 2.37
CA LYS A 32 -68.40 -23.09 3.17
C LYS A 32 -67.40 -22.16 3.82
N ASN A 33 -67.36 -22.19 5.15
CA ASN A 33 -66.22 -21.70 5.91
C ASN A 33 -64.95 -22.26 5.23
N PRO A 34 -64.02 -21.45 4.70
CA PRO A 34 -62.84 -21.99 4.06
C PRO A 34 -62.02 -22.66 5.16
N GLU A 35 -62.16 -23.97 5.30
CA GLU A 35 -61.21 -24.76 6.07
C GLU A 35 -59.85 -24.51 5.43
N LYS A 36 -59.00 -23.75 6.14
CA LYS A 36 -57.63 -23.47 5.70
C LYS A 36 -57.00 -24.81 5.33
N PRO A 37 -56.44 -24.97 4.12
CA PRO A 37 -55.81 -26.22 3.73
C PRO A 37 -54.82 -26.61 4.82
N LYS A 38 -54.87 -27.87 5.27
CA LYS A 38 -54.05 -28.36 6.38
C LYS A 38 -52.57 -28.19 6.03
N GLU A 39 -51.99 -27.05 6.41
CA GLU A 39 -50.60 -26.72 6.11
C GLU A 39 -49.69 -27.81 6.70
N GLY A 40 -48.88 -28.37 5.82
CA GLY A 40 -47.88 -29.37 6.18
C GLY A 40 -47.01 -28.87 7.33
N ARG A 41 -46.60 -29.77 8.22
CA ARG A 41 -45.81 -29.43 9.42
C ARG A 41 -44.58 -28.57 9.10
N LEU A 42 -43.94 -28.82 7.94
CA LEU A 42 -42.77 -28.07 7.48
C LEU A 42 -43.10 -26.64 7.03
N ALA A 43 -44.21 -26.45 6.31
CA ALA A 43 -44.63 -25.12 5.87
C ALA A 43 -44.92 -24.18 7.05
N ARG A 44 -45.39 -24.72 8.18
CA ARG A 44 -45.59 -23.96 9.43
C ARG A 44 -44.30 -23.52 10.11
N VAL A 45 -43.19 -24.23 9.87
CA VAL A 45 -41.87 -23.88 10.43
C VAL A 45 -41.27 -22.66 9.73
N PHE A 46 -41.46 -22.55 8.41
CA PHE A 46 -40.94 -21.43 7.61
C PHE A 46 -41.89 -20.23 7.54
N LYS A 47 -43.17 -20.41 7.88
CA LYS A 47 -44.17 -19.35 7.91
C LYS A 47 -44.18 -18.69 9.28
N ASP A 48 -43.45 -17.59 9.41
CA ASP A 48 -43.44 -16.77 10.62
C ASP A 48 -44.70 -15.87 10.69
N PRO A 49 -45.64 -16.07 11.63
CA PRO A 49 -46.70 -15.09 11.88
C PRO A 49 -46.11 -13.91 12.66
N ALA A 50 -46.12 -12.71 12.06
CA ALA A 50 -45.57 -11.49 12.66
C ALA A 50 -46.19 -11.14 14.04
N GLU A 51 -47.38 -11.66 14.35
CA GLU A 51 -48.17 -11.35 15.54
C GLU A 51 -47.87 -12.24 16.77
N LYS A 52 -47.16 -13.37 16.62
CA LYS A 52 -46.91 -14.28 17.76
C LYS A 52 -45.72 -13.86 18.63
N SER A 53 -45.96 -13.83 19.94
CA SER A 53 -44.98 -13.57 21.00
C SER A 53 -43.90 -14.65 21.05
N TRP A 54 -42.65 -14.26 21.36
CA TRP A 54 -41.47 -15.13 21.40
C TRP A 54 -41.64 -16.40 22.26
N LYS A 55 -42.45 -16.31 23.33
CA LYS A 55 -42.71 -17.44 24.24
C LYS A 55 -43.50 -18.58 23.56
N ASP A 56 -44.35 -18.24 22.59
CA ASP A 56 -45.27 -19.17 21.92
C ASP A 56 -44.71 -19.76 20.62
N LEU A 57 -43.46 -19.42 20.27
CA LEU A 57 -42.79 -19.94 19.09
C LEU A 57 -42.18 -21.32 19.37
N THR A 58 -42.31 -22.20 18.37
CA THR A 58 -41.64 -23.50 18.38
C THR A 58 -40.12 -23.32 18.25
N ALA A 59 -39.32 -24.22 18.83
CA ALA A 59 -37.86 -24.18 18.77
C ALA A 59 -37.27 -23.89 17.36
N PRO A 60 -37.76 -24.49 16.25
CA PRO A 60 -37.22 -24.19 14.92
C PRO A 60 -37.62 -22.80 14.39
N GLN A 61 -38.77 -22.24 14.78
CA GLN A 61 -39.15 -20.87 14.42
C GLN A 61 -38.28 -19.84 15.15
N LYS A 62 -37.91 -20.11 16.41
CA LYS A 62 -36.92 -19.30 17.14
C LYS A 62 -35.57 -19.34 16.45
N ALA A 63 -35.10 -20.52 16.07
CA ALA A 63 -33.85 -20.67 15.33
C ALA A 63 -33.89 -19.91 14.00
N TYR A 64 -35.00 -19.97 13.25
CA TYR A 64 -35.17 -19.26 12.00
C TYR A 64 -35.11 -17.72 12.19
N ARG A 65 -35.89 -17.17 13.13
CA ARG A 65 -35.85 -15.73 13.47
C ARG A 65 -34.47 -15.27 13.94
N THR A 66 -33.79 -16.07 14.77
CA THR A 66 -32.43 -15.77 15.22
C THR A 66 -31.43 -15.82 14.07
N SER A 67 -31.54 -16.81 13.17
CA SER A 67 -30.63 -16.98 12.04
C SER A 67 -30.76 -15.85 11.01
N ALA A 68 -31.98 -15.35 10.78
CA ALA A 68 -32.23 -14.21 9.89
C ALA A 68 -31.53 -12.93 10.38
N ASN A 69 -31.53 -12.69 11.70
CA ASN A 69 -30.82 -11.56 12.29
C ASN A 69 -29.30 -11.80 12.39
N PHE A 70 -28.88 -13.04 12.64
CA PHE A 70 -27.47 -13.40 12.79
C PHE A 70 -26.72 -13.41 11.44
N GLY A 71 -27.39 -13.70 10.32
CA GLY A 71 -26.79 -13.70 8.99
C GLY A 71 -26.16 -12.35 8.63
N ASN A 72 -26.91 -11.26 8.82
CA ASN A 72 -26.40 -9.91 8.53
C ASN A 72 -25.30 -9.47 9.51
N LEU A 73 -25.34 -9.89 10.78
CA LEU A 73 -24.26 -9.61 11.71
C LEU A 73 -22.99 -10.37 11.32
N SER A 74 -23.13 -11.63 10.88
CA SER A 74 -22.01 -12.48 10.50
C SER A 74 -21.24 -11.93 9.30
N ILE A 75 -21.95 -11.39 8.29
CA ILE A 75 -21.29 -10.81 7.11
C ILE A 75 -20.51 -9.55 7.48
N ILE A 76 -21.04 -8.73 8.40
CA ILE A 76 -20.38 -7.51 8.87
C ILE A 76 -19.13 -7.84 9.69
N VAL A 77 -19.22 -8.80 10.61
CA VAL A 77 -18.09 -9.23 11.43
C VAL A 77 -17.00 -9.88 10.57
N PHE A 78 -17.39 -10.72 9.61
CA PHE A 78 -16.45 -11.35 8.70
C PHE A 78 -15.75 -10.32 7.80
N GLY A 79 -16.53 -9.44 7.16
CA GLY A 79 -15.98 -8.38 6.31
C GLY A 79 -15.08 -7.42 7.09
N GLY A 80 -15.51 -7.00 8.28
CA GLY A 80 -14.73 -6.15 9.19
C GLY A 80 -13.45 -6.82 9.68
N GLY A 81 -13.49 -8.12 9.98
CA GLY A 81 -12.30 -8.89 10.37
C GLY A 81 -11.26 -8.98 9.25
N VAL A 82 -11.70 -9.33 8.03
CA VAL A 82 -10.79 -9.38 6.87
C VAL A 82 -10.23 -8.00 6.54
N PHE A 83 -11.07 -6.97 6.54
CA PHE A 83 -10.64 -5.59 6.29
C PHE A 83 -9.66 -5.11 7.37
N GLY A 84 -9.94 -5.39 8.64
CA GLY A 84 -9.08 -5.08 9.77
C GLY A 84 -7.71 -5.75 9.66
N LEU A 85 -7.64 -7.02 9.24
CA LEU A 85 -6.38 -7.73 9.01
C LEU A 85 -5.55 -7.09 7.90
N ILE A 86 -6.18 -6.71 6.78
CA ILE A 86 -5.49 -6.05 5.67
C ILE A 86 -4.95 -4.69 6.12
N VAL A 87 -5.77 -3.88 6.78
CA VAL A 87 -5.34 -2.57 7.31
C VAL A 87 -4.21 -2.74 8.32
N TYR A 88 -4.32 -3.72 9.22
CA TYR A 88 -3.28 -4.03 10.20
C TYR A 88 -1.95 -4.38 9.52
N ALA A 89 -1.95 -5.28 8.53
CA ALA A 89 -0.75 -5.66 7.79
C ALA A 89 -0.11 -4.47 7.05
N LEU A 90 -0.93 -3.57 6.48
CA LEU A 90 -0.43 -2.38 5.81
C LEU A 90 0.20 -1.40 6.81
N VAL A 91 -0.47 -1.11 7.92
CA VAL A 91 0.03 -0.17 8.93
C VAL A 91 1.34 -0.69 9.56
N THR A 92 1.42 -1.97 9.90
CA THR A 92 2.66 -2.56 10.45
C THR A 92 3.81 -2.55 9.45
N SER A 93 3.52 -2.76 8.15
CA SER A 93 4.54 -2.66 7.11
C SER A 93 5.09 -1.23 6.96
N LEU A 94 4.24 -0.21 7.06
CA LEU A 94 4.65 1.19 6.97
C LEU A 94 5.45 1.65 8.18
N TRP A 95 5.13 1.14 9.37
CA TRP A 95 5.83 1.44 10.61
C TRP A 95 7.18 0.71 10.73
N SER A 96 7.54 -0.14 9.77
CA SER A 96 8.87 -0.79 9.73
C SER A 96 10.03 0.16 9.42
N GLY A 97 9.79 1.48 9.42
CA GLY A 97 10.74 2.49 9.90
C GLY A 97 11.95 2.83 9.03
N GLU A 98 12.10 2.24 7.85
CA GLU A 98 13.34 2.41 7.06
C GLU A 98 13.50 3.81 6.46
N ALA A 99 12.40 4.52 6.21
CA ALA A 99 12.43 5.84 5.59
C ALA A 99 13.15 6.89 6.44
N HIS A 100 13.09 6.76 7.78
CA HIS A 100 13.68 7.74 8.70
C HIS A 100 15.20 7.85 8.53
N TYR A 101 15.90 6.76 8.23
CA TYR A 101 17.36 6.77 8.05
C TYR A 101 17.81 7.59 6.84
N GLY A 102 16.96 7.74 5.81
CA GLY A 102 17.25 8.60 4.67
C GLY A 102 17.20 10.08 5.03
N ASP A 103 16.19 10.47 5.80
CA ASP A 103 16.04 11.85 6.30
C ASP A 103 17.14 12.18 7.32
N GLU A 104 17.44 11.25 8.22
CA GLU A 104 18.56 11.38 9.16
C GLU A 104 19.90 11.57 8.44
N ALA A 105 20.17 10.79 7.37
CA ALA A 105 21.38 10.97 6.57
C ALA A 105 21.47 12.37 5.96
N PHE A 106 20.34 12.89 5.47
CA PHE A 106 20.28 14.23 4.90
C PHE A 106 20.50 15.31 5.95
N ASP A 107 19.93 15.17 7.14
CA ASP A 107 20.14 16.10 8.26
C ASP A 107 21.60 16.09 8.72
N LEU A 108 22.23 14.92 8.79
CA LEU A 108 23.66 14.78 9.09
C LEU A 108 24.52 15.50 8.05
N LEU A 109 24.20 15.36 6.76
CA LEU A 109 24.89 16.05 5.67
C LEU A 109 24.70 17.55 5.74
N ARG A 110 23.48 18.01 6.04
CA ARG A 110 23.18 19.43 6.19
C ARG A 110 23.91 20.05 7.37
N SER A 111 24.15 19.29 8.45
CA SER A 111 24.85 19.76 9.64
C SER A 111 26.37 19.85 9.48
N ASN A 112 26.95 19.20 8.46
CA ASN A 112 28.41 19.17 8.26
C ASN A 112 28.91 20.42 7.52
N ALA A 113 29.91 21.09 8.11
CA ALA A 113 30.56 22.28 7.55
C ALA A 113 31.21 22.04 6.17
N GLU A 114 31.80 20.87 5.91
CA GLU A 114 32.40 20.56 4.61
C GLU A 114 31.34 20.44 3.50
N CYS A 115 30.20 19.82 3.83
CA CYS A 115 29.08 19.74 2.89
C CYS A 115 28.45 21.12 2.67
N GLN A 116 28.30 21.94 3.71
CA GLN A 116 27.82 23.32 3.57
C GLN A 116 28.73 24.19 2.73
N TYR A 117 30.04 24.01 2.84
CA TYR A 117 31.00 24.74 2.02
C TYR A 117 30.84 24.41 0.52
N VAL A 118 30.61 23.14 0.18
CA VAL A 118 30.51 22.69 -1.21
C VAL A 118 29.13 22.93 -1.81
N PHE A 119 28.06 22.62 -1.08
CA PHE A 119 26.69 22.68 -1.60
C PHE A 119 25.94 23.96 -1.21
N GLY A 120 26.44 24.74 -0.25
CA GLY A 120 25.74 25.91 0.29
C GLY A 120 24.66 25.56 1.32
N GLU A 121 23.93 26.58 1.77
CA GLU A 121 22.87 26.45 2.78
C GLU A 121 21.61 25.76 2.23
N GLU A 122 21.32 25.97 0.95
CA GLU A 122 20.20 25.37 0.24
C GLU A 122 20.61 24.05 -0.42
N MET A 123 20.46 22.96 0.32
CA MET A 123 20.69 21.60 -0.18
C MET A 123 19.36 20.88 -0.46
N LYS A 124 19.35 20.07 -1.50
CA LYS A 124 18.23 19.20 -1.85
C LYS A 124 18.71 17.76 -2.06
N ALA A 125 18.06 16.82 -1.37
CA ALA A 125 18.21 15.39 -1.64
C ALA A 125 17.22 14.92 -2.71
N ILE A 126 17.71 14.13 -3.66
CA ILE A 126 16.93 13.46 -4.70
C ILE A 126 17.29 11.98 -4.67
N GLY A 127 16.31 11.10 -4.46
CA GLY A 127 16.57 9.66 -4.44
C GLY A 127 17.13 9.12 -5.77
N ALA A 128 17.91 8.04 -5.69
CA ALA A 128 18.38 7.35 -6.89
C ALA A 128 17.18 6.85 -7.72
N ALA A 129 17.06 7.34 -8.96
CA ALA A 129 15.95 6.96 -9.83
C ALA A 129 16.13 5.51 -10.29
N SER A 130 15.22 4.61 -9.90
CA SER A 130 15.25 3.23 -10.40
C SER A 130 14.71 3.09 -11.83
N HIS A 131 13.90 4.05 -12.31
CA HIS A 131 13.26 3.98 -13.62
C HIS A 131 13.09 5.37 -14.26
N PRO A 132 13.42 5.56 -15.55
CA PRO A 132 13.37 6.87 -16.23
C PRO A 132 11.98 7.50 -16.31
N LEU A 133 10.91 6.69 -16.18
CA LEU A 133 9.52 7.19 -16.18
C LEU A 133 9.04 7.70 -14.82
N ARG A 134 9.80 7.46 -13.74
CA ARG A 134 9.41 7.85 -12.40
C ARG A 134 9.81 9.30 -12.15
N ARG A 135 8.81 10.17 -11.95
CA ARG A 135 9.01 11.62 -11.69
C ARG A 135 9.21 11.96 -10.21
N THR A 136 8.92 11.02 -9.31
CA THR A 136 9.09 11.17 -7.86
C THR A 136 10.29 10.36 -7.37
N HIS A 137 11.28 11.06 -6.81
CA HIS A 137 12.55 10.48 -6.39
C HIS A 137 12.64 10.50 -4.86
N GLY A 138 11.99 9.54 -4.21
CA GLY A 138 12.16 9.31 -2.78
C GLY A 138 13.50 8.62 -2.49
N ILE A 139 14.10 8.91 -1.34
CA ILE A 139 15.30 8.22 -0.88
C ILE A 139 14.93 6.76 -0.63
N LEU A 140 15.56 5.85 -1.38
CA LEU A 140 15.30 4.42 -1.29
C LEU A 140 16.41 3.78 -0.47
N THR A 141 16.00 2.89 0.42
CA THR A 141 16.89 2.05 1.20
C THR A 141 16.80 0.61 0.68
N SER A 142 17.93 -0.08 0.64
CA SER A 142 18.01 -1.48 0.18
C SER A 142 18.63 -2.34 1.27
N ARG A 143 17.99 -3.46 1.58
CA ARG A 143 18.53 -4.46 2.50
C ARG A 143 19.54 -5.34 1.78
N VAL A 144 20.69 -5.56 2.40
CA VAL A 144 21.77 -6.41 1.92
C VAL A 144 22.25 -7.28 3.07
N TRP A 145 22.39 -8.57 2.84
CA TRP A 145 22.91 -9.50 3.85
C TRP A 145 24.40 -9.70 3.64
N ASP A 146 25.17 -9.58 4.71
CA ASP A 146 26.59 -9.95 4.70
C ASP A 146 26.77 -11.46 4.84
N HIS A 147 27.94 -11.96 4.46
CA HIS A 147 28.33 -13.36 4.60
C HIS A 147 28.29 -13.85 6.05
N LYS A 148 28.40 -12.93 7.01
CA LYS A 148 28.28 -13.19 8.46
C LYS A 148 26.82 -13.29 8.94
N GLY A 149 25.85 -13.13 8.05
CA GLY A 149 24.42 -13.13 8.39
C GLY A 149 23.93 -11.84 9.05
N ILE A 150 24.72 -10.76 8.98
CA ILE A 150 24.32 -9.44 9.48
C ILE A 150 23.56 -8.72 8.36
N GLU A 151 22.38 -8.19 8.70
CA GLU A 151 21.60 -7.36 7.79
C GLU A 151 22.19 -5.94 7.75
N HIS A 152 22.40 -5.43 6.54
CA HIS A 152 22.84 -4.06 6.29
C HIS A 152 21.79 -3.31 5.49
N LEU A 153 21.57 -2.06 5.88
CA LEU A 153 20.76 -1.12 5.11
C LEU A 153 21.69 -0.23 4.29
N VAL A 154 21.53 -0.26 2.97
CA VAL A 154 22.31 0.56 2.03
C VAL A 154 21.42 1.67 1.50
N ILE A 155 21.92 2.90 1.57
CA ILE A 155 21.20 4.11 1.17
C ILE A 155 21.99 4.82 0.08
N GLN A 156 21.31 5.20 -1.00
CA GLN A 156 21.90 5.90 -2.14
C GLN A 156 20.96 7.00 -2.63
N PHE A 157 21.49 8.22 -2.72
CA PHE A 157 20.76 9.35 -3.25
C PHE A 157 21.71 10.42 -3.79
N HIS A 158 21.18 11.35 -4.55
CA HIS A 158 21.89 12.50 -5.07
C HIS A 158 21.66 13.72 -4.19
N LEU A 159 22.72 14.45 -3.90
CA LEU A 159 22.66 15.79 -3.34
C LEU A 159 22.81 16.82 -4.45
N ILE A 160 21.99 17.86 -4.40
CA ILE A 160 22.07 19.01 -5.29
C ILE A 160 22.11 20.26 -4.42
N GLY A 161 23.08 21.12 -4.69
CA GLY A 161 23.22 22.42 -4.04
C GLY A 161 23.65 23.48 -5.05
N ASN A 162 24.33 24.51 -4.55
CA ASN A 162 24.85 25.69 -5.26
C ASN A 162 25.69 25.35 -6.52
N GLY A 163 25.05 24.89 -7.59
CA GLY A 163 25.68 24.44 -8.83
C GLY A 163 26.28 23.03 -8.80
N HIS A 164 26.60 22.50 -7.61
CA HIS A 164 27.23 21.19 -7.47
C HIS A 164 26.24 20.05 -7.27
N LYS A 165 26.63 18.87 -7.76
CA LYS A 165 25.91 17.61 -7.58
C LYS A 165 26.84 16.59 -6.94
N GLY A 166 26.33 15.88 -5.94
CA GLY A 166 27.04 14.81 -5.27
C GLY A 166 26.25 13.52 -5.27
N HIS A 167 26.95 12.39 -5.20
CA HIS A 167 26.36 11.09 -4.97
C HIS A 167 26.63 10.65 -3.54
N VAL A 168 25.58 10.43 -2.77
CA VAL A 168 25.67 10.00 -1.38
C VAL A 168 25.60 8.48 -1.31
N PHE A 169 26.49 7.91 -0.52
CA PHE A 169 26.49 6.49 -0.20
C PHE A 169 26.53 6.31 1.32
N GLY A 170 25.51 5.64 1.84
CA GLY A 170 25.41 5.30 3.25
C GLY A 170 25.24 3.79 3.45
N ARG A 171 25.83 3.26 4.51
CA ARG A 171 25.58 1.89 4.98
C ARG A 171 25.38 1.88 6.48
N LEU A 172 24.31 1.21 6.90
CA LEU A 172 24.02 0.92 8.28
C LEU A 172 24.09 -0.59 8.52
N ALA A 173 24.56 -1.01 9.68
CA ALA A 173 24.54 -2.40 10.13
C ALA A 173 23.49 -2.60 11.21
N ASN A 174 22.77 -3.73 11.15
CA ASN A 174 21.81 -4.12 12.15
C ASN A 174 22.53 -4.55 13.44
N THR A 175 22.28 -3.84 14.55
CA THR A 175 22.81 -4.15 15.89
C THR A 175 21.79 -4.95 16.73
N GLY A 176 20.69 -5.40 16.12
CA GLY A 176 19.66 -6.24 16.71
C GLY A 176 18.39 -5.48 17.08
N LYS A 177 18.52 -4.29 17.69
CA LYS A 177 17.38 -3.40 17.98
C LYS A 177 17.27 -2.24 17.00
N ASP A 178 18.41 -1.65 16.67
CA ASP A 178 18.53 -0.47 15.81
C ASP A 178 19.61 -0.68 14.74
N TYR A 179 19.52 0.13 13.69
CA TYR A 179 20.57 0.25 12.69
C TYR A 179 21.60 1.30 13.11
N THR A 180 22.89 0.96 12.95
CA THR A 180 23.99 1.88 13.27
C THR A 180 24.80 2.19 12.03
N TRP A 181 25.14 3.46 11.84
CA TRP A 181 25.98 3.92 10.73
C TRP A 181 27.35 3.24 10.77
N GLU A 182 27.70 2.53 9.69
CA GLU A 182 29.05 2.04 9.44
C GLU A 182 29.86 3.11 8.71
N TYR A 183 29.30 3.62 7.62
CA TYR A 183 29.87 4.72 6.86
C TYR A 183 28.80 5.57 6.17
N LEU A 184 29.12 6.86 6.01
CA LEU A 184 28.36 7.83 5.24
C LEU A 184 29.34 8.79 4.58
N TYR A 185 29.29 8.89 3.25
CA TYR A 185 30.12 9.81 2.49
C TYR A 185 29.38 10.35 1.26
N VAL A 186 29.86 11.49 0.76
CA VAL A 186 29.41 12.11 -0.47
C VAL A 186 30.55 12.14 -1.46
N ASP A 187 30.32 11.63 -2.65
CA ASP A 187 31.23 11.76 -3.79
C ASP A 187 30.81 12.98 -4.62
N VAL A 188 31.71 13.97 -4.74
CA VAL A 188 31.49 15.19 -5.51
C VAL A 188 32.53 15.26 -6.62
N HIS A 189 32.10 15.51 -7.86
CA HIS A 189 32.96 15.41 -9.04
C HIS A 189 34.23 16.28 -8.97
N ASP A 190 34.14 17.47 -8.36
CA ASP A 190 35.25 18.43 -8.32
C ASP A 190 36.03 18.43 -6.99
N TYR A 191 35.40 17.96 -5.90
CA TYR A 191 35.95 18.02 -4.54
C TYR A 191 36.39 16.64 -4.01
N GLY A 192 36.02 15.56 -4.71
CA GLY A 192 36.26 14.18 -4.28
C GLY A 192 35.29 13.71 -3.20
N ASN A 193 35.73 12.73 -2.41
CA ASN A 193 34.91 12.08 -1.38
C ASN A 193 34.97 12.82 -0.04
N ILE A 194 33.86 13.41 0.36
CA ILE A 194 33.63 14.02 1.67
C ILE A 194 33.11 12.94 2.62
N ILE A 195 33.89 12.59 3.65
CA ILE A 195 33.58 11.46 4.55
C ILE A 195 33.04 12.00 5.88
N LEU A 196 31.81 11.62 6.25
CA LEU A 196 31.17 12.04 7.50
C LEU A 196 31.41 11.04 8.61
N PHE A 197 31.05 9.78 8.34
CA PHE A 197 31.21 8.68 9.27
C PHE A 197 31.98 7.57 8.57
N ASP A 198 32.97 7.01 9.26
CA ASP A 198 33.71 5.84 8.80
C ASP A 198 34.24 5.06 10.01
N LYS A 199 33.38 4.23 10.60
CA LYS A 199 33.77 3.36 11.73
C LYS A 199 34.72 2.25 11.28
N THR A 200 34.52 1.72 10.08
CA THR A 200 35.21 0.52 9.58
C THR A 200 36.52 0.84 8.84
N ARG A 201 36.83 2.13 8.60
CA ARG A 201 37.94 2.61 7.76
C ARG A 201 37.96 1.97 6.35
N SER A 202 36.81 1.47 5.90
CA SER A 202 36.71 0.67 4.67
C SER A 202 36.97 1.54 3.43
N ILE A 203 36.48 2.78 3.46
CA ILE A 203 36.64 3.76 2.37
C ILE A 203 38.12 4.11 2.19
N LYS A 204 38.82 4.42 3.29
CA LYS A 204 40.26 4.74 3.25
C LYS A 204 41.10 3.56 2.73
N ARG A 205 40.69 2.32 2.99
CA ARG A 205 41.38 1.12 2.51
C ARG A 205 41.20 0.92 1.01
N GLN A 206 40.02 1.18 0.47
CA GLN A 206 39.74 1.07 -0.96
C GLN A 206 40.55 2.08 -1.79
N ASN A 207 40.63 3.34 -1.34
CA ASN A 207 41.38 4.37 -2.06
C ASN A 207 42.89 4.06 -2.14
N LYS A 208 43.47 3.49 -1.07
CA LYS A 208 44.88 3.04 -1.07
C LYS A 208 45.16 1.94 -2.10
N ASN A 209 44.21 1.03 -2.30
CA ASN A 209 44.36 -0.05 -3.28
C ASN A 209 44.18 0.46 -4.73
N LEU A 210 43.38 1.51 -4.93
CA LEU A 210 43.21 2.16 -6.24
C LEU A 210 44.39 3.08 -6.60
N GLY A 211 45.07 3.68 -5.62
CA GLY A 211 46.19 4.60 -5.85
C GLY A 211 47.39 3.98 -6.59
N LEU A 212 47.61 2.66 -6.47
CA LEU A 212 48.75 2.00 -7.12
C LEU A 212 48.49 1.60 -8.58
N TRP A 213 47.24 1.49 -9.01
CA TRP A 213 46.85 1.05 -10.37
C TRP A 213 45.98 2.06 -11.13
N GLY A 214 45.38 3.04 -10.45
CA GLY A 214 44.54 4.09 -11.04
C GLY A 214 45.33 5.25 -11.66
N SER A 215 46.56 5.48 -11.22
CA SER A 215 47.44 6.53 -11.77
C SER A 215 47.85 6.27 -13.23
N LEU A 216 47.80 5.02 -13.70
CA LEU A 216 48.20 4.64 -15.05
C LEU A 216 47.09 4.78 -16.10
N LYS A 217 45.84 5.11 -15.72
CA LYS A 217 44.70 5.18 -16.67
C LYS A 217 44.41 6.57 -17.23
N ASN A 218 45.07 7.62 -16.75
CA ASN A 218 44.87 9.00 -17.20
C ASN A 218 45.98 9.54 -18.13
N ILE A 219 46.80 8.68 -18.73
CA ILE A 219 47.75 9.08 -19.77
C ILE A 219 47.07 8.89 -21.13
N SER A 220 46.28 9.90 -21.52
CA SER A 220 45.82 10.07 -22.89
C SER A 220 47.01 10.50 -23.75
N TRP A 221 47.52 9.60 -24.59
CA TRP A 221 48.47 9.98 -25.65
C TRP A 221 47.72 10.74 -26.73
N GLY A 222 47.93 12.06 -26.77
CA GLY A 222 47.50 12.89 -27.89
C GLY A 222 48.23 12.48 -29.18
N LYS A 223 47.47 12.41 -30.27
CA LYS A 223 47.93 12.61 -31.63
C LYS A 223 47.00 13.60 -32.30
#